data_AF-A0A9P6DX27-F1
#
_entry.id   AF-A0A9P6DX27-F1
#
_cell.length_a   1.000
_cell.length_b   1.000
_cell.length_c   1.000
_cell.angle_alpha   90.00
_cell.angle_beta   90.00
_cell.angle_gamma   90.00
#
_symmetry.space_group_name_H-M   'P 1'
#
loop_
_entity.id
_entity.type
_entity.pdbx_description
1 polymer ?
#
loop_
_entity_poly.entity_id
_entity_poly.type
_entity_poly.pdbx_seq_one_letter_code
_entity_poly.pdbx_strand_id
1 'polypeptide(L)'
;MRSQFQYFAAERYAVIRANFHLPSNRFGRRAVMLKAAEEFWGLDPSLRSRGNHGLRCDLACPLFQNETVMTFTLAFLTDYLPQAPGPSESPGISLITEPDPLDFDDVGSGNGTSAGSGKDSNDSAAGSFTTHRGIIVRTDFSQDASWTSFLNSVLTSEREGMRDLLVESRDQQQETNSTSALDSEGEEDDSEEEEEEESDTIHVDEEQGTSASSAFVIIDPSSPSSSPQIAALARLLLNCSNLTLLRLFADIDIIPCLPVPPGEQRRKVNYSKGASARLVDSHGLHEIYNGPLIWVYDTKSNTDGCARLVSGRPSSYGTAT
;
A
#
# COMPACT_ATOMS: atom_id res chain seq x y z
N MET A 1 -21.12 -27.91 -2.32
CA MET A 1 -21.66 -27.33 -3.57
C MET A 1 -21.09 -25.92 -3.71
N ARG A 2 -20.88 -25.40 -4.93
CA ARG A 2 -20.53 -23.98 -5.15
C ARG A 2 -21.80 -23.12 -5.13
N SER A 3 -21.70 -21.86 -4.74
CA SER A 3 -22.84 -20.93 -4.79
C SER A 3 -23.13 -20.46 -6.22
N GLN A 4 -24.34 -19.94 -6.47
CA GLN A 4 -24.70 -19.36 -7.78
C GLN A 4 -23.74 -18.21 -8.17
N PHE A 5 -23.37 -17.36 -7.21
CA PHE A 5 -22.35 -16.33 -7.42
C PHE A 5 -20.98 -16.91 -7.80
N GLN A 6 -20.53 -18.00 -7.16
CA GLN A 6 -19.25 -18.64 -7.51
C GLN A 6 -19.23 -19.25 -8.92
N TYR A 7 -20.39 -19.67 -9.46
CA TYR A 7 -20.48 -20.09 -10.86
C TYR A 7 -20.48 -18.89 -11.81
N PHE A 8 -21.33 -17.87 -11.55
CA PHE A 8 -21.38 -16.65 -12.36
C PHE A 8 -20.02 -15.95 -12.42
N ALA A 9 -19.37 -15.77 -11.28
CA ALA A 9 -18.05 -15.16 -11.20
C ALA A 9 -17.00 -15.98 -11.96
N ALA A 10 -17.03 -17.31 -11.91
CA ALA A 10 -16.10 -18.15 -12.66
C ALA A 10 -16.30 -18.08 -14.19
N GLU A 11 -17.55 -17.96 -14.66
CA GLU A 11 -17.87 -17.77 -16.08
C GLU A 11 -17.51 -16.35 -16.57
N ARG A 12 -17.84 -15.33 -15.78
CA ARG A 12 -17.56 -13.92 -16.12
C ARG A 12 -16.11 -13.50 -15.91
N TYR A 13 -15.32 -14.19 -15.08
CA TYR A 13 -13.94 -13.79 -14.72
C TYR A 13 -13.08 -13.47 -15.94
N ALA A 14 -13.10 -14.35 -16.96
CA ALA A 14 -12.33 -14.17 -18.18
C ALA A 14 -12.85 -12.99 -19.04
N VAL A 15 -14.17 -12.80 -19.10
CA VAL A 15 -14.81 -11.71 -19.86
C VAL A 15 -14.57 -10.36 -19.20
N ILE A 16 -14.70 -10.26 -17.88
CA ILE A 16 -14.40 -9.04 -17.12
C ILE A 16 -12.90 -8.72 -17.23
N ARG A 17 -12.01 -9.70 -17.00
CA ARG A 17 -10.56 -9.51 -17.13
C ARG A 17 -10.13 -9.14 -18.56
N ALA A 18 -10.86 -9.60 -19.59
CA ALA A 18 -10.62 -9.19 -20.96
C ALA A 18 -11.14 -7.77 -21.23
N ASN A 19 -12.43 -7.49 -20.96
CA ASN A 19 -13.05 -6.20 -21.26
C ASN A 19 -12.41 -5.03 -20.48
N PHE A 20 -11.88 -5.30 -19.29
CA PHE A 20 -10.99 -4.37 -18.58
C PHE A 20 -9.59 -4.40 -19.22
N HIS A 21 -9.47 -3.86 -20.43
CA HIS A 21 -8.20 -3.43 -21.04
C HIS A 21 -7.59 -2.23 -20.29
N LEU A 22 -7.41 -2.37 -18.97
CA LEU A 22 -6.70 -1.38 -18.17
C LEU A 22 -5.19 -1.57 -18.36
N PRO A 23 -4.42 -0.50 -18.64
CA PRO A 23 -2.99 -0.61 -18.86
C PRO A 23 -2.28 -1.03 -17.57
N SER A 24 -1.38 -2.01 -17.69
CA SER A 24 -0.60 -2.65 -16.61
C SER A 24 -1.40 -3.53 -15.62
N ASN A 25 -0.72 -4.56 -15.09
CA ASN A 25 -1.27 -5.73 -14.38
C ASN A 25 -1.79 -5.45 -12.94
N ARG A 26 -2.17 -4.20 -12.62
CA ARG A 26 -2.39 -3.73 -11.24
C ARG A 26 -3.71 -4.18 -10.61
N PHE A 27 -4.72 -4.51 -11.42
CA PHE A 27 -6.04 -4.90 -10.92
C PHE A 27 -6.06 -6.38 -10.56
N GLY A 28 -5.67 -6.67 -9.31
CA GLY A 28 -5.64 -7.99 -8.72
C GLY A 28 -7.00 -8.70 -8.73
N ARG A 29 -6.97 -9.99 -8.38
CA ARG A 29 -8.13 -10.90 -8.41
C ARG A 29 -9.37 -10.33 -7.67
N ARG A 30 -9.17 -9.56 -6.60
CA ARG A 30 -10.25 -8.89 -5.85
C ARG A 30 -11.06 -7.94 -6.73
N ALA A 31 -10.43 -7.12 -7.56
CA ALA A 31 -11.12 -6.16 -8.41
C ALA A 31 -12.03 -6.84 -9.45
N VAL A 32 -11.53 -7.90 -10.11
CA VAL A 32 -12.33 -8.71 -11.05
C VAL A 32 -13.50 -9.40 -10.33
N MET A 33 -13.28 -9.91 -9.12
CA MET A 33 -14.33 -10.51 -8.29
C MET A 33 -15.37 -9.50 -7.77
N LEU A 34 -14.95 -8.26 -7.47
CA LEU A 34 -15.85 -7.17 -7.08
C LEU A 34 -16.74 -6.75 -8.26
N LYS A 35 -16.18 -6.60 -9.47
CA LYS A 35 -16.98 -6.30 -10.65
C LYS A 35 -17.93 -7.45 -11.01
N ALA A 36 -17.49 -8.71 -10.84
CA ALA A 36 -18.38 -9.87 -10.96
C ALA A 36 -19.51 -9.87 -9.92
N ALA A 37 -19.27 -9.37 -8.71
CA ALA A 37 -20.32 -9.21 -7.69
C ALA A 37 -21.30 -8.09 -8.07
N GLU A 38 -20.79 -6.95 -8.54
CA GLU A 38 -21.61 -5.83 -9.04
C GLU A 38 -22.54 -6.29 -10.17
N GLU A 39 -22.01 -6.96 -11.21
CA GLU A 39 -22.81 -7.53 -12.28
C GLU A 39 -23.84 -8.55 -11.77
N PHE A 40 -23.46 -9.46 -10.87
CA PHE A 40 -24.36 -10.48 -10.32
C PHE A 40 -25.51 -9.89 -9.50
N TRP A 41 -25.24 -8.87 -8.69
CA TRP A 41 -26.26 -8.22 -7.87
C TRP A 41 -27.13 -7.24 -8.66
N GLY A 42 -26.66 -6.75 -9.82
CA GLY A 42 -27.47 -6.06 -10.82
C GLY A 42 -28.43 -6.97 -11.61
N LEU A 43 -28.21 -8.29 -11.65
CA LEU A 43 -29.14 -9.22 -12.31
C LEU A 43 -30.51 -9.26 -11.62
N ASP A 44 -31.56 -9.40 -12.43
CA ASP A 44 -32.92 -9.69 -11.93
C ASP A 44 -32.94 -10.95 -11.03
N PRO A 45 -33.71 -10.98 -9.93
CA PRO A 45 -33.78 -12.14 -9.02
C PRO A 45 -34.12 -13.47 -9.70
N SER A 46 -34.91 -13.46 -10.79
CA SER A 46 -35.24 -14.65 -11.57
C SER A 46 -34.07 -15.17 -12.42
N LEU A 47 -33.18 -14.29 -12.89
CA LEU A 47 -31.95 -14.68 -13.58
C LEU A 47 -30.93 -15.27 -12.58
N ARG A 48 -30.80 -14.66 -11.39
CA ARG A 48 -29.97 -15.23 -10.31
C ARG A 48 -30.42 -16.64 -9.93
N SER A 49 -31.72 -16.87 -9.78
CA SER A 49 -32.25 -18.16 -9.32
C SER A 49 -32.16 -19.30 -10.36
N ARG A 50 -32.13 -18.99 -11.66
CA ARG A 50 -32.13 -19.98 -12.77
C ARG A 50 -30.87 -20.84 -12.88
N GLY A 51 -29.73 -20.43 -12.32
CA GLY A 51 -28.48 -21.18 -12.35
C GLY A 51 -27.86 -21.35 -13.75
N ASN A 52 -26.84 -22.21 -13.84
CA ASN A 52 -25.86 -22.27 -14.94
C ASN A 52 -26.41 -22.48 -16.36
N HIS A 53 -27.68 -22.90 -16.52
CA HIS A 53 -28.26 -23.18 -17.83
C HIS A 53 -28.96 -21.97 -18.48
N GLY A 54 -29.27 -20.90 -17.72
CA GLY A 54 -29.98 -19.72 -18.25
C GLY A 54 -29.08 -18.55 -18.67
N LEU A 55 -27.93 -18.37 -18.01
CA LEU A 55 -27.14 -17.12 -18.09
C LEU A 55 -26.35 -16.95 -19.41
N ARG A 56 -26.22 -18.01 -20.20
CA ARG A 56 -25.34 -18.06 -21.38
C ARG A 56 -25.94 -17.44 -22.65
N CYS A 57 -27.19 -16.97 -22.60
CA CYS A 57 -27.95 -16.53 -23.78
C CYS A 57 -28.29 -15.03 -23.81
N ASP A 58 -28.61 -14.43 -22.66
CA ASP A 58 -29.32 -13.13 -22.63
C ASP A 58 -28.43 -11.91 -22.32
N LEU A 59 -27.15 -12.11 -21.95
CA LEU A 59 -26.25 -11.04 -21.45
C LEU A 59 -25.63 -10.13 -22.53
N ALA A 60 -26.35 -9.90 -23.63
CA ALA A 60 -25.97 -9.00 -24.73
C ALA A 60 -26.71 -7.64 -24.69
N CYS A 61 -27.27 -7.26 -23.54
CA CYS A 61 -28.15 -6.10 -23.39
C CYS A 61 -27.43 -4.90 -22.71
N PRO A 62 -27.25 -3.74 -23.38
CA PRO A 62 -26.41 -2.65 -22.90
C PRO A 62 -27.19 -1.62 -22.04
N LEU A 63 -27.92 -2.08 -21.02
CA LEU A 63 -28.71 -1.22 -20.12
C LEU A 63 -28.69 -1.75 -18.68
N PHE A 64 -27.86 -1.18 -17.81
CA PHE A 64 -28.16 -0.91 -16.38
C PHE A 64 -27.02 -0.08 -15.74
N GLN A 65 -27.38 0.97 -15.02
CA GLN A 65 -26.54 1.79 -14.13
C GLN A 65 -27.40 2.12 -12.89
N ASN A 66 -26.76 2.51 -11.75
CA ASN A 66 -27.36 2.68 -10.40
C ASN A 66 -27.74 1.35 -9.72
N GLU A 67 -27.77 1.15 -8.40
CA GLU A 67 -27.30 1.84 -7.16
C GLU A 67 -27.39 0.76 -6.01
N THR A 68 -26.71 0.75 -4.84
CA THR A 68 -25.56 1.50 -4.27
C THR A 68 -25.06 0.79 -2.97
N VAL A 69 -24.07 1.38 -2.27
CA VAL A 69 -23.56 1.15 -0.90
C VAL A 69 -22.18 0.49 -0.81
N MET A 70 -22.03 -0.84 -0.85
CA MET A 70 -20.69 -1.44 -0.58
C MET A 70 -19.65 -1.16 -1.67
N THR A 71 -20.05 -0.92 -2.91
CA THR A 71 -19.14 -0.54 -4.00
C THR A 71 -18.53 0.86 -3.77
N PHE A 72 -19.23 1.74 -3.03
CA PHE A 72 -18.90 3.16 -2.97
C PHE A 72 -17.75 3.49 -2.01
N THR A 73 -17.56 2.72 -0.95
CA THR A 73 -16.40 2.90 -0.04
C THR A 73 -15.08 2.60 -0.75
N LEU A 74 -15.08 1.70 -1.74
CA LEU A 74 -13.93 1.40 -2.58
C LEU A 74 -13.79 2.39 -3.74
N ALA A 75 -14.90 2.83 -4.36
CA ALA A 75 -14.87 3.87 -5.39
C ALA A 75 -14.26 5.19 -4.86
N PHE A 76 -14.66 5.61 -3.64
CA PHE A 76 -14.10 6.80 -2.98
C PHE A 76 -12.59 6.72 -2.75
N LEU A 77 -12.05 5.52 -2.49
CA LEU A 77 -10.61 5.29 -2.35
C LEU A 77 -9.89 5.26 -3.71
N THR A 78 -10.54 4.82 -4.79
CA THR A 78 -9.94 4.93 -6.13
C THR A 78 -9.96 6.35 -6.68
N ASP A 79 -10.95 7.18 -6.31
CA ASP A 79 -11.04 8.58 -6.76
C ASP A 79 -10.05 9.51 -6.03
N TYR A 80 -9.62 9.15 -4.80
CA TYR A 80 -8.58 9.85 -4.04
C TYR A 80 -7.14 9.43 -4.40
N LEU A 81 -6.96 8.40 -5.24
CA LEU A 81 -5.63 7.99 -5.73
C LEU A 81 -5.34 8.69 -7.07
N PRO A 82 -4.30 9.53 -7.16
CA PRO A 82 -4.01 10.26 -8.40
C PRO A 82 -3.71 9.30 -9.55
N GLN A 83 -4.39 9.50 -10.67
CA GLN A 83 -4.15 8.72 -11.89
C GLN A 83 -2.73 8.98 -12.39
N ALA A 84 -1.94 7.91 -12.55
CA ALA A 84 -0.58 8.03 -13.05
C ALA A 84 -0.57 8.54 -14.51
N PRO A 85 0.41 9.38 -14.91
CA PRO A 85 0.56 9.79 -16.30
C PRO A 85 0.74 8.58 -17.23
N GLY A 86 0.23 8.70 -18.46
CA GLY A 86 0.21 7.60 -19.42
C GLY A 86 1.62 7.11 -19.79
N PRO A 87 1.83 5.80 -19.98
CA PRO A 87 3.16 5.25 -20.22
C PRO A 87 3.69 5.57 -21.61
N SER A 88 4.92 6.09 -21.67
CA SER A 88 5.81 5.92 -22.82
C SER A 88 6.30 4.47 -22.92
N GLU A 89 6.84 4.08 -24.07
CA GLU A 89 7.00 2.67 -24.46
C GLU A 89 8.26 1.98 -23.92
N SER A 90 8.26 0.63 -24.00
CA SER A 90 9.41 -0.31 -23.82
C SER A 90 9.59 -0.92 -22.40
N PRO A 91 10.37 -2.00 -22.23
CA PRO A 91 9.79 -3.33 -22.46
C PRO A 91 10.09 -4.42 -21.40
N GLY A 92 9.13 -5.34 -21.22
CA GLY A 92 9.37 -6.76 -20.87
C GLY A 92 10.13 -7.10 -19.57
N ILE A 93 9.39 -7.36 -18.47
CA ILE A 93 9.94 -7.89 -17.21
C ILE A 93 9.28 -9.23 -16.84
N SER A 94 10.06 -10.13 -16.23
CA SER A 94 9.64 -11.49 -15.83
C SER A 94 9.08 -11.55 -14.41
N LEU A 95 8.23 -12.55 -14.09
CA LEU A 95 7.79 -12.77 -12.70
C LEU A 95 8.92 -13.32 -11.83
N ILE A 96 9.32 -12.53 -10.84
CA ILE A 96 10.09 -12.96 -9.67
C ILE A 96 9.22 -12.67 -8.43
N THR A 97 9.36 -13.46 -7.36
CA THR A 97 8.67 -13.18 -6.09
C THR A 97 9.57 -12.28 -5.25
N GLU A 98 9.13 -11.06 -4.96
CA GLU A 98 9.92 -10.07 -4.25
C GLU A 98 10.08 -10.40 -2.75
N PRO A 99 11.26 -10.14 -2.14
CA PRO A 99 11.45 -10.24 -0.70
C PRO A 99 10.74 -9.09 0.05
N ASP A 100 10.53 -9.26 1.37
CA ASP A 100 9.87 -8.27 2.22
C ASP A 100 10.88 -7.19 2.67
N PRO A 101 10.66 -5.88 2.39
CA PRO A 101 11.63 -4.82 2.68
C PRO A 101 11.69 -4.41 4.17
N LEU A 102 11.08 -5.19 5.06
CA LEU A 102 11.17 -5.02 6.52
C LEU A 102 11.90 -6.20 7.21
N ASP A 103 12.54 -7.08 6.45
CA ASP A 103 13.27 -8.26 6.95
C ASP A 103 14.71 -7.89 7.37
N PHE A 104 14.85 -7.25 8.54
CA PHE A 104 16.12 -6.71 9.07
C PHE A 104 17.02 -7.74 9.80
N ASP A 105 16.71 -9.04 9.75
CA ASP A 105 17.22 -10.02 10.72
C ASP A 105 18.67 -10.54 10.47
N ASP A 106 19.37 -10.15 9.40
CA ASP A 106 20.76 -10.60 9.12
C ASP A 106 21.86 -9.58 9.51
N VAL A 107 21.92 -9.22 10.79
CA VAL A 107 23.08 -8.52 11.37
C VAL A 107 24.11 -9.57 11.83
N GLY A 108 24.92 -10.00 10.86
CA GLY A 108 25.76 -11.20 10.88
C GLY A 108 26.52 -11.54 12.18
N SER A 109 26.22 -12.72 12.72
CA SER A 109 27.09 -13.44 13.67
C SER A 109 28.19 -14.23 12.93
N GLY A 110 29.05 -13.52 12.21
CA GLY A 110 30.09 -14.13 11.36
C GLY A 110 31.30 -14.64 12.14
N ASN A 111 31.39 -15.96 12.35
CA ASN A 111 32.65 -16.61 12.77
C ASN A 111 32.75 -18.05 12.25
N GLY A 112 33.44 -18.26 11.13
CA GLY A 112 33.63 -19.59 10.54
C GLY A 112 34.29 -19.54 9.15
N THR A 113 35.60 -19.73 9.11
CA THR A 113 36.38 -19.74 7.85
C THR A 113 35.99 -20.90 6.93
N SER A 114 35.59 -20.60 5.70
CA SER A 114 35.41 -21.58 4.61
C SER A 114 36.06 -21.08 3.33
N ALA A 115 37.09 -21.78 2.84
CA ALA A 115 37.81 -21.42 1.62
C ALA A 115 37.15 -22.07 0.39
N GLY A 116 36.07 -21.45 -0.11
CA GLY A 116 35.33 -21.91 -1.30
C GLY A 116 35.39 -20.89 -2.44
N SER A 117 36.14 -21.19 -3.51
CA SER A 117 36.12 -20.39 -4.75
C SER A 117 34.73 -20.51 -5.41
N GLY A 118 33.98 -19.40 -5.46
CA GLY A 118 32.52 -19.45 -5.44
C GLY A 118 31.73 -18.50 -6.35
N LYS A 119 32.38 -17.81 -7.31
CA LYS A 119 31.75 -17.02 -8.38
C LYS A 119 30.82 -15.89 -7.91
N ASP A 120 31.37 -14.68 -7.85
CA ASP A 120 30.70 -13.46 -7.40
C ASP A 120 29.62 -12.98 -8.39
N SER A 121 28.41 -13.56 -8.30
CA SER A 121 27.20 -12.96 -8.88
C SER A 121 26.81 -11.76 -8.03
N ASN A 122 27.40 -10.61 -8.35
CA ASN A 122 27.13 -9.33 -7.71
C ASN A 122 25.77 -8.76 -8.16
N ASP A 123 24.70 -9.54 -7.92
CA ASP A 123 23.32 -9.13 -8.06
C ASP A 123 23.02 -8.15 -6.92
N SER A 124 23.47 -6.90 -7.07
CA SER A 124 23.16 -5.81 -6.16
C SER A 124 21.66 -5.76 -5.96
N ALA A 125 21.22 -6.06 -4.73
CA ALA A 125 19.84 -5.95 -4.30
C ALA A 125 19.45 -4.48 -4.20
N ALA A 126 19.28 -3.83 -5.36
CA ALA A 126 18.66 -2.53 -5.48
C ALA A 126 17.28 -2.64 -4.82
N GLY A 127 17.13 -2.04 -3.64
CA GLY A 127 15.95 -2.22 -2.81
C GLY A 127 14.70 -1.89 -3.61
N SER A 128 13.80 -2.86 -3.77
CA SER A 128 12.54 -2.64 -4.47
C SER A 128 11.67 -1.74 -3.60
N PHE A 129 11.85 -0.42 -3.77
CA PHE A 129 11.07 0.59 -3.08
C PHE A 129 9.59 0.31 -3.34
N THR A 130 8.87 -0.10 -2.29
CA THR A 130 7.47 -0.55 -2.43
C THR A 130 6.66 0.52 -3.12
N THR A 131 6.10 0.19 -4.28
CA THR A 131 5.35 1.15 -5.13
C THR A 131 3.99 1.55 -4.51
N HIS A 132 3.78 1.23 -3.24
CA HIS A 132 2.61 1.51 -2.43
C HIS A 132 2.93 2.64 -1.44
N ARG A 133 2.32 3.81 -1.66
CA ARG A 133 2.24 4.89 -0.68
C ARG A 133 1.64 4.35 0.63
N GLY A 134 2.11 4.84 1.76
CA GLY A 134 1.47 4.56 3.06
C GLY A 134 0.07 5.19 3.13
N ILE A 135 -0.75 4.74 4.06
CA ILE A 135 -2.03 5.37 4.40
C ILE A 135 -1.99 5.81 5.85
N ILE A 136 -2.33 7.07 6.13
CA ILE A 136 -2.52 7.58 7.49
C ILE A 136 -4.02 7.72 7.73
N VAL A 137 -4.57 6.96 8.68
CA VAL A 137 -6.00 6.94 9.00
C VAL A 137 -6.25 7.61 10.34
N ARG A 138 -7.06 8.67 10.36
CA ARG A 138 -7.56 9.28 11.59
C ARG A 138 -8.76 8.49 12.13
N THR A 139 -8.65 8.02 13.37
CA THR A 139 -9.69 7.24 14.06
C THR A 139 -10.23 7.93 15.32
N ASP A 140 -9.50 8.93 15.83
CA ASP A 140 -9.93 9.81 16.92
C ASP A 140 -10.15 11.24 16.43
N PHE A 141 -11.30 11.79 16.80
CA PHE A 141 -11.77 13.11 16.38
C PHE A 141 -11.95 14.06 17.59
N SER A 142 -11.26 13.81 18.70
CA SER A 142 -11.44 14.55 19.96
C SER A 142 -10.59 15.82 20.07
N GLN A 143 -9.47 15.90 19.32
CA GLN A 143 -8.55 17.04 19.34
C GLN A 143 -8.04 17.37 17.94
N ASP A 144 -8.67 18.34 17.26
CA ASP A 144 -8.22 18.79 15.94
C ASP A 144 -6.86 19.52 15.98
N ALA A 145 -6.56 20.27 17.03
CA ALA A 145 -5.28 20.98 17.15
C ALA A 145 -4.07 20.02 17.18
N SER A 146 -4.18 18.94 17.93
CA SER A 146 -3.15 17.89 18.04
C SER A 146 -2.95 17.17 16.70
N TRP A 147 -4.06 16.88 16.00
CA TRP A 147 -4.05 16.30 14.66
C TRP A 147 -3.40 17.22 13.61
N THR A 148 -3.74 18.53 13.59
CA THR A 148 -3.09 19.51 12.71
C THR A 148 -1.59 19.64 13.00
N SER A 149 -1.20 19.63 14.28
CA SER A 149 0.23 19.66 14.65
C SER A 149 0.98 18.41 14.16
N PHE A 150 0.35 17.24 14.24
CA PHE A 150 0.89 15.99 13.72
C PHE A 150 1.02 16.02 12.18
N LEU A 151 -0.03 16.44 11.46
CA LEU A 151 0.03 16.56 9.99
C LEU A 151 1.10 17.55 9.52
N ASN A 152 1.23 18.70 10.18
CA ASN A 152 2.28 19.67 9.85
C ASN A 152 3.69 19.08 10.06
N SER A 153 3.88 18.23 11.08
CA SER A 153 5.13 17.51 11.28
C SER A 153 5.39 16.49 10.17
N VAL A 154 4.39 15.67 9.82
CA VAL A 154 4.51 14.67 8.74
C VAL A 154 4.87 15.33 7.41
N LEU A 155 4.11 16.36 7.00
CA LEU A 155 4.33 17.06 5.72
C LEU A 155 5.67 17.83 5.69
N THR A 156 6.21 18.21 6.84
CA THR A 156 7.53 18.85 6.93
C THR A 156 8.64 17.82 6.78
N SER A 157 8.62 16.74 7.57
CA SER A 157 9.61 15.67 7.48
C SER A 157 9.56 14.90 6.15
N GLU A 158 8.39 14.86 5.50
CA GLU A 158 8.24 14.33 4.15
C GLU A 158 8.93 15.24 3.10
N ARG A 159 8.81 16.57 3.23
CA ARG A 159 9.51 17.54 2.37
C ARG A 159 11.02 17.49 2.58
N GLU A 160 11.47 17.35 3.84
CA GLU A 160 12.87 17.24 4.23
C GLU A 160 13.48 15.93 3.67
N GLY A 161 12.88 14.77 3.95
CA GLY A 161 13.37 13.48 3.44
C GLY A 161 13.39 13.37 1.91
N MET A 162 12.44 14.01 1.21
CA MET A 162 12.50 14.11 -0.26
C MET A 162 13.62 15.03 -0.76
N ARG A 163 14.04 16.05 0.01
CA ARG A 163 15.18 16.91 -0.32
C ARG A 163 16.49 16.15 -0.16
N ASP A 164 16.65 15.40 0.93
CA ASP A 164 17.88 14.67 1.24
C ASP A 164 18.20 13.60 0.18
N LEU A 165 17.18 12.81 -0.23
CA LEU A 165 17.30 11.82 -1.32
C LEU A 165 17.69 12.45 -2.68
N LEU A 166 17.34 13.72 -2.91
CA LEU A 166 17.74 14.46 -4.11
C LEU A 166 19.17 15.01 -4.05
N VAL A 167 19.77 15.10 -2.85
CA VAL A 167 21.19 15.44 -2.66
C VAL A 167 22.05 14.19 -2.84
N GLU A 168 21.76 13.11 -2.10
CA GLU A 168 22.54 11.85 -2.15
C GLU A 168 22.67 11.27 -3.58
N SER A 169 21.65 11.46 -4.41
CA SER A 169 21.62 10.99 -5.80
C SER A 169 22.49 11.80 -6.77
N ARG A 170 22.99 12.98 -6.38
CA ARG A 170 23.95 13.78 -7.16
C ARG A 170 25.39 13.34 -6.90
N ASP A 171 25.76 13.25 -5.63
CA ASP A 171 27.14 12.98 -5.22
C ASP A 171 27.62 11.62 -5.76
N GLN A 172 26.76 10.60 -5.71
CA GLN A 172 27.01 9.26 -6.27
C GLN A 172 27.24 9.26 -7.80
N GLN A 173 26.71 10.24 -8.55
CA GLN A 173 26.98 10.37 -9.98
C GLN A 173 28.33 11.02 -10.25
N GLN A 174 28.77 11.95 -9.38
CA GLN A 174 29.97 12.74 -9.62
C GLN A 174 31.27 11.96 -9.37
N GLU A 175 31.32 11.09 -8.35
CA GLU A 175 32.51 10.25 -8.09
C GLU A 175 32.82 9.26 -9.24
N THR A 176 31.79 8.73 -9.92
CA THR A 176 31.97 7.71 -10.97
C THR A 176 32.56 8.23 -12.28
N ASN A 177 32.62 9.55 -12.48
CA ASN A 177 33.14 10.17 -13.70
C ASN A 177 34.56 10.75 -13.55
N SER A 178 35.15 10.71 -12.36
CA SER A 178 36.41 11.41 -12.04
C SER A 178 37.71 10.63 -12.32
N THR A 179 37.64 9.43 -12.90
CA THR A 179 38.83 8.58 -13.16
C THR A 179 39.30 8.57 -14.62
N SER A 180 39.21 9.69 -15.35
CA SER A 180 39.65 9.74 -16.77
C SER A 180 40.07 11.14 -17.30
N ALA A 181 41.01 11.82 -16.64
CA ALA A 181 41.95 12.72 -17.31
C ALA A 181 43.23 12.89 -16.49
N LEU A 182 44.39 12.85 -17.15
CA LEU A 182 45.69 13.25 -16.60
C LEU A 182 46.08 14.62 -17.16
N ASP A 183 46.90 15.35 -16.40
CA ASP A 183 47.73 16.50 -16.79
C ASP A 183 47.11 17.59 -17.68
N SER A 184 46.75 18.70 -17.03
CA SER A 184 46.78 20.03 -17.66
C SER A 184 47.15 21.08 -16.59
N GLU A 185 48.44 21.23 -16.30
CA GLU A 185 48.96 22.39 -15.57
C GLU A 185 48.65 23.66 -16.39
N GLY A 186 48.06 24.69 -15.77
CA GLY A 186 47.40 25.76 -16.53
C GLY A 186 47.08 27.05 -15.76
N GLU A 187 48.13 27.65 -15.18
CA GLU A 187 48.25 29.06 -14.77
C GLU A 187 47.31 29.62 -13.67
N GLU A 188 47.87 30.55 -12.90
CA GLU A 188 47.23 31.27 -11.81
C GLU A 188 46.57 32.55 -12.38
N ASP A 189 45.32 32.83 -12.04
CA ASP A 189 44.73 34.17 -12.17
C ASP A 189 44.00 34.53 -10.87
N ASP A 190 44.21 35.77 -10.42
CA ASP A 190 43.95 36.23 -9.05
C ASP A 190 42.86 37.31 -9.10
N SER A 191 41.65 36.98 -8.65
CA SER A 191 40.45 37.81 -8.81
C SER A 191 39.66 37.87 -7.52
N GLU A 192 39.95 38.91 -6.73
CA GLU A 192 39.11 39.36 -5.61
C GLU A 192 37.80 39.94 -6.15
N GLU A 193 36.73 39.14 -6.24
CA GLU A 193 35.36 39.64 -6.45
C GLU A 193 34.56 39.63 -5.13
N GLU A 194 33.69 40.63 -4.97
CA GLU A 194 33.18 41.07 -3.67
C GLU A 194 32.02 40.19 -3.14
N GLU A 195 31.97 39.99 -1.81
CA GLU A 195 30.92 39.24 -1.11
C GLU A 195 29.57 40.01 -1.10
N GLU A 196 28.85 40.06 -2.22
CA GLU A 196 27.44 40.45 -2.21
C GLU A 196 26.60 39.32 -1.57
N GLU A 197 26.04 39.59 -0.38
CA GLU A 197 25.06 38.71 0.28
C GLU A 197 23.73 38.68 -0.51
N GLU A 198 23.70 37.97 -1.66
CA GLU A 198 22.44 37.53 -2.26
C GLU A 198 21.74 36.58 -1.29
N SER A 199 20.87 37.17 -0.46
CA SER A 199 19.89 36.46 0.36
C SER A 199 18.98 35.67 -0.58
N ASP A 200 19.36 34.41 -0.85
CA ASP A 200 18.66 33.43 -1.69
C ASP A 200 17.27 33.15 -1.11
N THR A 201 16.38 34.10 -1.37
CA THR A 201 15.02 34.15 -0.89
C THR A 201 14.19 33.33 -1.87
N ILE A 202 14.47 32.02 -1.91
CA ILE A 202 13.90 31.05 -2.84
C ILE A 202 12.39 31.28 -2.88
N HIS A 203 11.94 31.93 -3.96
CA HIS A 203 10.53 32.27 -4.15
C HIS A 203 9.84 30.97 -4.56
N VAL A 204 9.42 30.19 -3.55
CA VAL A 204 8.66 28.96 -3.76
C VAL A 204 7.27 29.37 -4.24
N ASP A 205 7.16 29.60 -5.54
CA ASP A 205 5.88 29.88 -6.19
C ASP A 205 4.94 28.71 -5.94
N GLU A 206 3.88 28.95 -5.17
CA GLU A 206 2.77 28.00 -4.94
C GLU A 206 1.87 27.86 -6.20
N GLU A 207 2.42 28.11 -7.40
CA GLU A 207 1.75 27.93 -8.68
C GLU A 207 1.53 26.44 -8.98
N GLN A 208 0.37 25.96 -8.51
CA GLN A 208 -0.54 25.00 -9.16
C GLN A 208 -0.04 24.29 -10.45
N GLY A 209 1.02 23.48 -10.34
CA GLY A 209 1.63 22.78 -11.49
C GLY A 209 1.59 21.26 -11.36
N THR A 210 2.26 20.72 -10.35
CA THR A 210 2.26 19.28 -10.07
C THR A 210 2.14 19.02 -8.57
N SER A 211 1.14 18.22 -8.16
CA SER A 211 1.10 17.69 -6.80
C SER A 211 2.21 16.67 -6.65
N ALA A 212 3.32 17.07 -6.00
CA ALA A 212 4.43 16.18 -5.67
C ALA A 212 3.91 14.87 -5.09
N SER A 213 4.55 13.75 -5.45
CA SER A 213 4.01 12.41 -5.24
C SER A 213 4.10 11.95 -3.78
N SER A 214 3.25 12.54 -2.93
CA SER A 214 3.29 12.34 -1.48
C SER A 214 3.34 10.86 -1.09
N ALA A 215 4.25 10.54 -0.19
CA ALA A 215 4.50 9.20 0.34
C ALA A 215 3.30 8.64 1.10
N PHE A 216 2.37 9.51 1.55
CA PHE A 216 1.20 9.13 2.34
C PHE A 216 -0.12 9.54 1.68
N VAL A 217 -1.15 8.71 1.85
CA VAL A 217 -2.55 9.07 1.61
C VAL A 217 -3.20 9.33 2.97
N ILE A 218 -3.56 10.58 3.25
CA ILE A 218 -4.16 10.99 4.52
C ILE A 218 -5.68 10.85 4.44
N ILE A 219 -6.27 10.09 5.36
CA ILE A 219 -7.72 9.87 5.47
C ILE A 219 -8.22 10.52 6.77
N ASP A 220 -8.72 11.75 6.65
CA ASP A 220 -9.44 12.46 7.72
C ASP A 220 -10.94 12.61 7.37
N PRO A 221 -11.84 11.85 8.03
CA PRO A 221 -13.28 11.96 7.81
C PRO A 221 -13.94 13.11 8.60
N SER A 222 -13.18 13.93 9.36
CA SER A 222 -13.70 15.14 10.02
C SER A 222 -13.87 16.33 9.08
N SER A 223 -13.45 16.24 7.82
CA SER A 223 -13.57 17.35 6.85
C SER A 223 -15.00 17.89 6.76
N PRO A 224 -15.23 19.21 6.89
CA PRO A 224 -16.56 19.81 6.93
C PRO A 224 -17.29 19.81 5.57
N SER A 225 -16.66 19.30 4.51
CA SER A 225 -17.28 19.00 3.20
C SER A 225 -18.23 17.79 3.31
N SER A 226 -19.31 17.95 4.09
CA SER A 226 -20.11 16.88 4.69
C SER A 226 -20.98 16.08 3.72
N SER A 227 -20.36 15.28 2.85
CA SER A 227 -21.04 14.16 2.21
C SER A 227 -21.58 13.19 3.28
N PRO A 228 -22.80 12.64 3.13
CA PRO A 228 -23.30 11.60 4.03
C PRO A 228 -22.41 10.34 4.05
N GLN A 229 -21.60 10.13 3.00
CA GLN A 229 -20.62 9.04 2.91
C GLN A 229 -19.44 9.28 3.85
N ILE A 230 -18.91 10.51 3.91
CA ILE A 230 -17.82 10.90 4.82
C ILE A 230 -18.29 10.80 6.28
N ALA A 231 -19.50 11.27 6.58
CA ALA A 231 -20.11 11.10 7.90
C ALA A 231 -20.38 9.62 8.25
N ALA A 232 -20.59 8.73 7.28
CA ALA A 232 -20.69 7.29 7.50
C ALA A 232 -19.31 6.66 7.77
N LEU A 233 -18.28 7.08 7.03
CA LEU A 233 -16.89 6.66 7.24
C LEU A 233 -16.37 7.08 8.62
N ALA A 234 -16.64 8.32 9.06
CA ALA A 234 -16.31 8.80 10.41
C ALA A 234 -16.85 7.87 11.50
N ARG A 235 -18.14 7.49 11.42
CA ARG A 235 -18.78 6.57 12.38
C ARG A 235 -18.24 5.14 12.32
N LEU A 236 -17.67 4.74 11.18
CA LEU A 236 -17.09 3.40 10.98
C LEU A 236 -15.63 3.32 11.47
N LEU A 237 -14.87 4.42 11.35
CA LEU A 237 -13.50 4.54 11.85
C LEU A 237 -13.43 4.88 13.34
N LEU A 238 -14.46 5.53 13.90
CA LEU A 238 -14.54 5.82 15.34
C LEU A 238 -14.54 4.53 16.18
N ASN A 239 -13.44 4.28 16.91
CA ASN A 239 -13.18 3.03 17.64
C ASN A 239 -13.12 1.76 16.77
N CYS A 240 -12.73 1.87 15.49
CA CYS A 240 -12.48 0.68 14.67
C CYS A 240 -11.29 -0.15 15.19
N SER A 241 -11.33 -1.46 14.99
CA SER A 241 -10.17 -2.32 15.32
C SER A 241 -9.12 -2.32 14.20
N ASN A 242 -7.87 -2.62 14.53
CA ASN A 242 -6.79 -2.88 13.56
C ASN A 242 -7.25 -3.84 12.45
N LEU A 243 -7.85 -4.97 12.82
CA LEU A 243 -8.40 -5.96 11.90
C LEU A 243 -9.52 -5.38 11.01
N THR A 244 -10.28 -4.38 11.48
CA THR A 244 -11.25 -3.65 10.66
C THR A 244 -10.54 -2.82 9.60
N LEU A 245 -9.50 -2.07 9.97
CA LEU A 245 -8.70 -1.24 9.07
C LEU A 245 -8.00 -2.08 8.00
N LEU A 246 -7.33 -3.16 8.40
CA LEU A 246 -6.69 -4.12 7.50
C LEU A 246 -7.69 -4.68 6.46
N ARG A 247 -8.92 -5.00 6.88
CA ARG A 247 -9.98 -5.51 5.99
C ARG A 247 -10.55 -4.47 5.03
N LEU A 248 -10.43 -3.18 5.35
CA LEU A 248 -10.84 -2.07 4.47
C LEU A 248 -9.77 -1.76 3.42
N PHE A 249 -8.52 -1.63 3.85
CA PHE A 249 -7.44 -1.01 3.08
C PHE A 249 -6.45 -1.98 2.42
N ALA A 250 -6.45 -3.27 2.81
CA ALA A 250 -5.59 -4.30 2.24
C ALA A 250 -6.38 -5.49 1.67
N ASP A 251 -5.77 -6.24 0.77
CA ASP A 251 -6.29 -7.50 0.21
C ASP A 251 -6.05 -8.66 1.17
N ILE A 252 -7.09 -9.46 1.42
CA ILE A 252 -7.05 -10.57 2.38
C ILE A 252 -6.70 -11.87 1.64
N ASP A 253 -5.54 -12.43 1.95
CA ASP A 253 -5.16 -13.78 1.55
C ASP A 253 -5.15 -14.72 2.76
N ILE A 254 -5.19 -16.03 2.51
CA ILE A 254 -5.15 -17.06 3.55
C ILE A 254 -3.99 -18.00 3.25
N ILE A 255 -2.99 -17.99 4.13
CA ILE A 255 -1.77 -18.81 4.01
C ILE A 255 -1.72 -19.87 5.14
N PRO A 256 -0.88 -20.91 5.01
CA PRO A 256 -0.47 -21.72 6.15
C PRO A 256 0.14 -20.85 7.26
N CYS A 257 -0.11 -21.18 8.52
CA CYS A 257 0.59 -20.56 9.63
C CYS A 257 2.10 -20.85 9.55
N LEU A 258 2.91 -19.90 10.02
CA LEU A 258 4.29 -20.15 10.40
C LEU A 258 4.37 -21.36 11.35
N PRO A 259 5.45 -22.18 11.27
CA PRO A 259 5.65 -23.29 12.20
C PRO A 259 5.78 -22.77 13.64
N VAL A 260 5.33 -23.58 14.60
CA VAL A 260 5.53 -23.27 16.03
C VAL A 260 7.02 -23.41 16.36
N PRO A 261 7.66 -22.45 17.06
CA PRO A 261 9.07 -22.54 17.42
C PRO A 261 9.42 -23.84 18.20
N PRO A 262 10.59 -24.45 17.98
CA PRO A 262 10.97 -25.68 18.67
C PRO A 262 10.93 -25.54 20.20
N GLY A 263 10.19 -26.44 20.85
CA GLY A 263 9.99 -26.44 22.31
C GLY A 263 8.78 -25.65 22.79
N GLU A 264 8.21 -24.75 21.98
CA GLU A 264 6.93 -24.14 22.30
C GLU A 264 5.76 -25.07 21.96
N GLN A 265 4.78 -25.14 22.86
CA GLN A 265 3.48 -25.72 22.52
C GLN A 265 2.59 -24.62 21.93
N ARG A 266 1.86 -24.94 20.85
CA ARG A 266 0.76 -24.10 20.36
C ARG A 266 -0.16 -23.75 21.54
N ARG A 267 -0.11 -22.50 22.00
CA ARG A 267 -0.99 -21.99 23.04
C ARG A 267 -2.42 -22.05 22.52
N LYS A 268 -3.17 -23.09 22.89
CA LYS A 268 -4.63 -23.09 22.81
C LYS A 268 -5.12 -22.04 23.78
N VAL A 269 -5.25 -20.80 23.30
CA VAL A 269 -5.76 -19.71 24.11
C VAL A 269 -7.23 -20.02 24.40
N ASN A 270 -7.52 -20.40 25.64
CA ASN A 270 -8.84 -20.80 26.08
C ASN A 270 -9.78 -19.58 26.18
N TYR A 271 -10.16 -19.04 25.02
CA TYR A 271 -11.08 -17.92 24.85
C TYR A 271 -12.51 -18.34 25.23
N SER A 272 -12.76 -18.51 26.53
CA SER A 272 -14.08 -18.72 27.13
C SER A 272 -15.09 -17.61 26.81
N LYS A 273 -14.61 -16.47 26.27
CA LYS A 273 -15.41 -15.37 25.71
C LYS A 273 -15.00 -14.98 24.27
N GLY A 274 -15.02 -15.95 23.36
CA GLY A 274 -15.61 -15.70 22.02
C GLY A 274 -14.70 -15.45 20.82
N ALA A 275 -13.40 -15.17 20.99
CA ALA A 275 -12.49 -14.78 19.90
C ALA A 275 -11.27 -15.72 19.70
N SER A 276 -11.50 -17.03 19.61
CA SER A 276 -10.49 -17.98 19.12
C SER A 276 -10.07 -17.66 17.68
N ALA A 277 -8.78 -17.72 17.37
CA ALA A 277 -8.26 -17.60 16.00
C ALA A 277 -8.58 -18.88 15.19
N ARG A 278 -9.85 -19.05 14.82
CA ARG A 278 -10.41 -20.33 14.35
C ARG A 278 -9.61 -20.98 13.22
N LEU A 279 -9.16 -20.19 12.24
CA LEU A 279 -8.36 -20.66 11.11
C LEU A 279 -7.03 -21.30 11.56
N VAL A 280 -6.37 -20.68 12.54
CA VAL A 280 -5.13 -21.18 13.14
C VAL A 280 -5.41 -22.49 13.86
N ASP A 281 -6.41 -22.50 14.76
CA ASP A 281 -6.74 -23.63 15.61
C ASP A 281 -7.27 -24.87 14.85
N SER A 282 -8.17 -24.69 13.86
CA SER A 282 -8.84 -25.81 13.17
C SER A 282 -8.13 -26.28 11.91
N HIS A 283 -7.36 -25.41 11.23
CA HIS A 283 -6.76 -25.71 9.93
C HIS A 283 -5.28 -25.36 9.81
N GLY A 284 -4.69 -24.68 10.79
CA GLY A 284 -3.31 -24.19 10.69
C GLY A 284 -3.15 -23.13 9.60
N LEU A 285 -4.16 -22.28 9.42
CA LEU A 285 -4.18 -21.19 8.44
C LEU A 285 -4.23 -19.83 9.13
N HIS A 286 -3.60 -18.81 8.54
CA HIS A 286 -3.66 -17.42 8.99
C HIS A 286 -4.22 -16.54 7.85
N GLU A 287 -5.08 -15.57 8.19
CA GLU A 287 -5.32 -14.42 7.33
C GLU A 287 -4.06 -13.55 7.29
N ILE A 288 -3.64 -13.14 6.10
CA ILE A 288 -2.65 -12.06 5.90
C ILE A 288 -3.27 -10.96 5.05
N TYR A 289 -2.72 -9.77 5.19
CA TYR A 289 -3.23 -8.56 4.58
C TYR A 289 -2.13 -7.94 3.71
N ASN A 290 -2.28 -8.08 2.40
CA ASN A 290 -1.36 -7.57 1.39
C ASN A 290 -1.85 -6.21 0.89
N GLY A 291 -1.04 -5.16 1.00
CA GLY A 291 -1.45 -3.81 0.66
C GLY A 291 -0.48 -2.74 1.16
N PRO A 292 -0.88 -1.46 1.14
CA PRO A 292 -0.07 -0.36 1.66
C PRO A 292 0.11 -0.44 3.19
N LEU A 293 1.19 0.17 3.70
CA LEU A 293 1.41 0.31 5.14
C LEU A 293 0.36 1.24 5.75
N ILE A 294 -0.37 0.76 6.76
CA ILE A 294 -1.47 1.50 7.41
C ILE A 294 -0.99 2.04 8.76
N TRP A 295 -0.98 3.36 8.87
CA TRP A 295 -0.64 4.11 10.08
C TRP A 295 -1.92 4.66 10.69
N VAL A 296 -2.09 4.52 12.00
CA VAL A 296 -3.31 4.89 12.71
C VAL A 296 -3.03 6.02 13.69
N TYR A 297 -3.79 7.11 13.56
CA TYR A 297 -3.86 8.16 14.55
C TYR A 297 -5.10 7.94 15.41
N ASP A 298 -4.89 7.65 16.71
CA ASP A 298 -5.93 7.26 17.68
C ASP A 298 -5.95 8.21 18.90
N THR A 299 -6.79 7.91 19.90
CA THR A 299 -6.94 8.75 21.11
C THR A 299 -5.63 8.94 21.88
N LYS A 300 -4.72 7.95 21.86
CA LYS A 300 -3.39 8.06 22.47
C LYS A 300 -2.44 8.90 21.61
N SER A 301 -2.58 8.91 20.28
CA SER A 301 -1.78 9.77 19.38
C SER A 301 -1.89 11.26 19.73
N ASN A 302 -3.01 11.70 20.30
CA ASN A 302 -3.16 13.05 20.86
C ASN A 302 -2.24 13.36 22.06
N THR A 303 -1.59 12.36 22.65
CA THR A 303 -0.78 12.48 23.88
C THR A 303 0.71 12.20 23.67
N ASP A 304 1.07 11.32 22.73
CA ASP A 304 2.46 11.01 22.36
C ASP A 304 2.84 11.52 20.95
N GLY A 305 1.92 12.17 20.24
CA GLY A 305 2.18 12.88 18.99
C GLY A 305 2.48 11.98 17.78
N CYS A 306 2.27 10.67 17.89
CA CYS A 306 2.67 9.70 16.86
C CYS A 306 1.52 8.81 16.37
N ALA A 307 1.58 8.44 15.08
CA ALA A 307 0.73 7.39 14.52
C ALA A 307 1.36 6.00 14.74
N ARG A 308 0.53 4.95 14.80
CA ARG A 308 0.97 3.57 15.04
C ARG A 308 0.80 2.72 13.79
N LEU A 309 1.86 2.02 13.40
CA LEU A 309 1.83 1.08 12.28
C LEU A 309 0.97 -0.15 12.63
N VAL A 310 0.04 -0.49 11.74
CA VAL A 310 -0.74 -1.73 11.79
C VAL A 310 -0.19 -2.65 10.70
N SER A 311 0.58 -3.67 11.11
CA SER A 311 1.12 -4.65 10.17
C SER A 311 0.02 -5.57 9.63
N GLY A 312 0.02 -5.76 8.32
CA GLY A 312 -0.81 -6.77 7.67
C GLY A 312 -0.25 -8.19 7.71
N ARG A 313 1.02 -8.36 8.13
CA ARG A 313 1.73 -9.64 8.18
C ARG A 313 2.17 -10.00 9.61
N PRO A 314 2.00 -11.27 10.04
CA PRO A 314 2.48 -11.72 11.34
C PRO A 314 4.00 -11.92 11.29
N SER A 315 4.75 -11.10 12.02
CA SER A 315 6.22 -11.22 12.14
C SER A 315 6.68 -12.47 12.86
N SER A 316 5.83 -13.08 13.71
CA SER A 316 6.17 -14.30 14.44
C SER A 316 4.94 -15.16 14.75
N TYR A 317 5.16 -16.38 15.23
CA TYR A 317 4.08 -17.27 15.58
C TYR A 317 3.27 -16.74 16.78
N GLY A 318 2.00 -16.39 16.54
CA GLY A 318 1.09 -15.91 17.57
C GLY A 318 1.04 -14.40 17.77
N THR A 319 1.77 -13.61 16.97
CA THR A 319 1.51 -12.17 16.84
C THR A 319 0.06 -11.94 16.41
N ALA A 320 -0.68 -11.10 17.13
CA ALA A 320 -2.04 -10.70 16.77
C ALA A 320 -2.02 -9.47 15.85
N THR A 321 -2.96 -9.42 14.91
CA THR A 321 -3.25 -8.29 14.01
C THR A 321 -4.34 -7.38 14.56
#